data_AF-A0A7V6UD35-F1
#
_entry.id   AF-A0A7V6UD35-F1
#
_cell.length_a   1.000
_cell.length_b   1.000
_cell.length_c   1.000
_cell.angle_alpha   90.00
_cell.angle_beta   90.00
_cell.angle_gamma   90.00
#
_symmetry.space_group_name_H-M   'P 1'
#
loop_
_entity.id
_entity.type
_entity.pdbx_description
1 polymer ?
#
loop_
_entity_poly.entity_id
_entity_poly.type
_entity_poly.pdbx_seq_one_letter_code
_entity_poly.pdbx_strand_id
1 'polypeptide(L)' 'MQGLIKLMDILFVIGIILFMLLGSIIVLVQIFGVITLNGSLTINITKVIGNTTFIIASITGLIGFIEGYLHNWKASE' A
#
# COMPACT_ATOMS: atom_id res chain seq x y z
N MET A 1 -12.50 6.30 23.33
CA MET A 1 -12.55 6.65 21.89
C MET A 1 -11.28 7.29 21.36
N GLN A 2 -10.73 8.37 21.95
CA GLN A 2 -9.58 9.09 21.34
C GLN A 2 -8.31 8.24 21.13
N GLY A 3 -8.01 7.29 22.02
CA GLY A 3 -6.84 6.40 21.85
C GLY A 3 -6.97 5.40 20.69
N LEU A 4 -8.21 4.96 20.39
CA LEU A 4 -8.47 4.06 19.26
C LEU A 4 -8.29 4.79 17.92
N ILE A 5 -8.76 6.02 17.84
CA ILE A 5 -8.63 6.87 16.65
C ILE A 5 -7.14 7.11 16.35
N LYS A 6 -6.35 7.55 17.34
CA LYS A 6 -4.90 7.73 17.16
C LYS A 6 -4.17 6.45 16.76
N LEU A 7 -4.62 5.29 17.25
CA LEU A 7 -4.02 4.01 16.87
C LEU A 7 -4.34 3.68 15.41
N MET A 8 -5.56 3.95 14.95
CA MET A 8 -5.95 3.75 13.55
C MET A 8 -5.20 4.70 12.61
N ASP A 9 -5.03 5.97 12.98
CA ASP A 9 -4.25 6.95 12.20
C ASP A 9 -2.81 6.46 11.99
N ILE A 10 -2.18 5.98 13.06
CA ILE A 10 -0.80 5.46 13.02
C ILE A 10 -0.74 4.21 12.14
N LEU A 11 -1.68 3.27 12.28
CA LEU A 11 -1.73 2.06 11.46
C LEU A 11 -1.96 2.39 9.98
N PHE A 12 -2.80 3.38 9.69
CA PHE A 12 -3.06 3.85 8.34
C PHE A 12 -1.82 4.47 7.70
N VAL A 13 -1.14 5.39 8.40
CA VAL A 13 0.09 6.02 7.92
C VAL A 13 1.18 4.98 7.68
N ILE A 14 1.38 4.05 8.61
CA ILE A 14 2.37 2.97 8.47
C ILE A 14 2.02 2.08 7.27
N GLY A 15 0.74 1.72 7.11
CA GLY A 15 0.25 0.94 5.98
C GLY A 15 0.49 1.62 4.64
N ILE A 16 0.24 2.93 4.54
CA ILE A 16 0.52 3.72 3.34
C ILE A 16 2.01 3.74 3.03
N ILE A 17 2.85 4.00 4.03
CA ILE A 17 4.31 4.05 3.83
C ILE A 17 4.82 2.69 3.34
N LEU A 18 4.40 1.59 3.97
CA LEU A 18 4.75 0.24 3.55
C LEU A 18 4.28 -0.06 2.13
N PHE A 19 3.04 0.27 1.81
CA PHE A 19 2.48 0.09 0.47
C PHE A 19 3.27 0.88 -0.59
N MET A 20 3.55 2.16 -0.34
CA MET A 20 4.31 2.99 -1.27
C MET A 20 5.74 2.49 -1.47
N LEU A 21 6.42 2.08 -0.40
CA LEU A 21 7.77 1.52 -0.48
C LEU A 21 7.79 0.20 -1.26
N LEU A 22 6.92 -0.75 -0.92
CA LEU A 22 6.83 -2.03 -1.60
C LEU A 22 6.46 -1.87 -3.08
N GLY A 23 5.46 -1.04 -3.38
CA GLY A 23 5.05 -0.73 -4.75
C GLY A 23 6.20 -0.11 -5.55
N SER A 24 6.94 0.85 -4.96
CA SER A 24 8.10 1.47 -5.60
C SER A 24 9.20 0.46 -5.90
N ILE A 25 9.50 -0.44 -4.97
CA ILE A 25 10.49 -1.51 -5.18
C ILE A 25 10.09 -2.42 -6.33
N ILE A 26 8.81 -2.83 -6.40
CA ILE A 26 8.30 -3.65 -7.51
C ILE A 26 8.53 -2.91 -8.84
N VAL A 27 8.14 -1.65 -8.94
CA VAL A 27 8.29 -0.86 -10.17
C VAL A 27 9.76 -0.69 -10.54
N LEU A 28 10.66 -0.44 -9.60
CA LEU A 28 12.10 -0.34 -9.86
C LEU A 28 12.68 -1.65 -10.43
N VAL A 29 12.29 -2.79 -9.85
CA VAL A 29 12.72 -4.10 -10.35
C VAL A 29 12.10 -4.40 -11.71
N GLN A 30 10.85 -4.00 -11.96
CA GLN A 30 10.21 -4.13 -13.27
C GLN A 30 10.94 -3.30 -14.33
N ILE A 31 11.30 -2.05 -14.03
CA ILE A 31 12.11 -1.19 -14.92
C ILE A 31 13.45 -1.87 -15.22
N PHE A 32 14.15 -2.37 -14.19
CA PHE A 32 15.41 -3.09 -14.38
C PHE A 32 15.23 -4.36 -15.23
N GLY A 33 14.15 -5.12 -15.01
CA GLY A 33 13.81 -6.30 -15.81
C GLY A 33 13.56 -5.97 -17.27
N VAL A 34 12.91 -4.83 -17.56
CA VAL A 34 12.70 -4.34 -18.93
C VAL A 34 14.03 -3.95 -19.58
N ILE A 35 14.89 -3.19 -18.89
CA ILE A 35 16.20 -2.76 -19.40
C ILE A 35 17.10 -3.96 -19.71
N THR A 36 17.06 -4.98 -18.86
CA THR A 36 17.86 -6.21 -19.02
C THR A 36 17.20 -7.25 -19.93
N LEU A 37 16.04 -6.93 -20.55
CA LEU A 37 15.24 -7.85 -21.36
C LEU A 37 14.88 -9.15 -20.62
N ASN A 38 14.86 -9.12 -19.29
CA ASN A 38 14.56 -10.25 -18.43
C ASN A 38 13.11 -10.18 -17.93
N GLY A 39 12.18 -10.57 -18.80
CA GLY A 39 10.75 -10.63 -18.47
C GLY A 39 10.43 -11.57 -17.30
N SER A 40 11.25 -12.61 -17.09
CA SER A 40 11.09 -13.55 -15.96
C SER A 40 11.29 -12.86 -14.61
N LEU A 41 12.27 -11.95 -14.52
CA LEU A 41 12.52 -11.15 -13.32
C LEU A 41 11.31 -10.27 -12.96
N THR A 42 10.75 -9.59 -13.96
CA THR A 42 9.55 -8.74 -13.83
C THR A 42 8.32 -9.52 -13.35
N ILE A 43 8.14 -10.74 -13.86
CA ILE A 43 7.01 -11.60 -13.48
C ILE A 43 7.23 -12.18 -12.07
N ASN A 44 8.44 -12.62 -11.75
CA ASN A 44 8.75 -13.24 -10.47
C ASN A 44 8.67 -12.24 -9.31
N ILE A 45 9.17 -11.01 -9.47
CA ILE A 45 9.07 -10.01 -8.40
C ILE A 45 7.61 -9.68 -8.08
N THR A 46 6.76 -9.65 -9.11
CA THR A 46 5.33 -9.40 -8.97
C THR A 46 4.63 -10.58 -8.28
N LYS A 47 5.03 -11.83 -8.56
CA LYS A 47 4.49 -13.01 -7.86
C LYS A 47 4.88 -13.06 -6.38
N VAL A 48 6.12 -12.72 -6.05
CA VAL A 48 6.66 -12.84 -4.68
C VAL A 48 6.19 -11.67 -3.81
N ILE A 49 6.32 -10.44 -4.31
CA ILE A 49 6.09 -9.22 -3.52
C ILE A 49 4.71 -8.60 -3.82
N GLY A 50 4.19 -8.79 -5.03
CA GLY A 50 2.92 -8.18 -5.45
C GLY A 50 1.73 -8.66 -4.62
N ASN A 51 1.59 -9.96 -4.37
CA ASN A 51 0.47 -10.48 -3.55
C ASN A 51 0.45 -9.87 -2.15
N THR A 52 1.60 -9.85 -1.46
CA THR A 52 1.71 -9.25 -0.12
C THR A 52 1.44 -7.75 -0.17
N THR A 53 1.96 -7.05 -1.18
CA THR A 53 1.73 -5.61 -1.37
C THR A 53 0.26 -5.28 -1.58
N PHE A 54 -0.45 -6.05 -2.41
CA PHE A 54 -1.87 -5.86 -2.67
C PHE A 54 -2.75 -6.16 -1.46
N ILE A 55 -2.41 -7.18 -0.66
CA ILE A 55 -3.10 -7.47 0.59
C ILE A 55 -2.92 -6.32 1.58
N ILE A 56 -1.68 -5.84 1.77
CA ILE A 56 -1.38 -4.69 2.65
C ILE A 56 -2.12 -3.44 2.16
N ALA A 57 -2.11 -3.18 0.85
CA ALA A 57 -2.82 -2.05 0.24
C ALA A 57 -4.33 -2.11 0.51
N SER A 58 -4.92 -3.29 0.34
CA SER A 58 -6.36 -3.49 0.52
C SER A 58 -6.77 -3.31 1.99
N ILE A 59 -5.99 -3.87 2.93
CA ILE A 59 -6.22 -3.70 4.36
C ILE A 59 -6.06 -2.23 4.75
N THR A 60 -5.00 -1.58 4.28
CA THR A 60 -4.74 -0.16 4.55
C THR A 60 -5.85 0.73 3.99
N GLY A 61 -6.33 0.45 2.79
CA GLY A 61 -7.46 1.16 2.18
C GLY A 61 -8.76 1.01 2.97
N LEU A 62 -9.05 -0.20 3.48
CA LEU A 62 -10.20 -0.43 4.36
C LEU A 62 -10.07 0.32 5.69
N ILE A 63 -8.87 0.33 6.29
CA ILE A 63 -8.60 1.09 7.52
C ILE A 63 -8.83 2.58 7.27
N GLY A 64 -8.28 3.14 6.18
CA GLY A 64 -8.48 4.55 5.82
C GLY A 64 -9.93 4.91 5.54
N PHE A 65 -10.69 3.99 4.93
CA PHE A 65 -12.13 4.18 4.73
C PHE A 65 -12.88 4.26 6.06
N ILE A 66 -12.59 3.33 6.99
CA ILE A 66 -13.19 3.33 8.33
C ILE A 66 -12.80 4.59 9.10
N GLU A 67 -11.53 5.02 9.02
CA GLU A 67 -11.07 6.28 9.61
C GLU A 67 -11.80 7.49 9.02
N GLY A 68 -12.08 7.50 7.72
CA GLY A 68 -12.88 8.56 7.10
C GLY A 68 -14.27 8.68 7.70
N TYR A 69 -14.95 7.55 7.96
CA TYR A 69 -16.24 7.57 8.66
C TYR A 69 -16.12 8.03 10.11
N LEU A 70 -15.09 7.59 10.83
CA LEU A 70 -14.86 7.96 12.23
C LEU A 70 -14.51 9.44 12.41
N HIS A 71 -13.77 10.01 11.46
CA HIS A 71 -13.39 11.43 11.47
C HIS A 71 -14.49 12.36 10.92
N ASN A 72 -15.69 11.86 10.66
CA ASN A 72 -16.77 12.60 9.99
C ASN A 72 -16.24 13.28 8.73
N TRP A 73 -15.68 12.50 7.80
CA TRP A 73 -15.23 12.99 6.49
C TRP A 73 -16.29 13.91 5.89
N LYS A 74 -16.06 15.22 6.00
CA LYS A 74 -16.76 16.22 5.22
C LYS A 74 -16.11 16.13 3.85
N ALA A 75 -16.74 15.41 2.94
CA ALA A 75 -16.45 15.58 1.53
C ALA A 75 -16.69 17.06 1.28
N SER A 76 -15.62 17.82 1.12
CA SER A 76 -15.73 19.23 0.80
C SER A 76 -16.50 19.30 -0.51
N GLU A 77 -17.63 20.00 -0.47
CA GLU A 77 -18.27 20.52 -1.69
C GLU A 77 -17.28 21.39 -2.47
#